data_AF-A0A9E0ZM36-F1
#
_entry.id   AF-A0A9E0ZM36-F1
#
_cell.length_a   1.000
_cell.length_b   1.000
_cell.length_c   1.000
_cell.angle_alpha   90.00
_cell.angle_beta   90.00
_cell.angle_gamma   90.00
#
_symmetry.space_group_name_H-M   'P 1'
#
loop_
_entity.id
_entity.type
_entity.pdbx_description
1 polymer ?
#
loop_
_entity_poly.entity_id
_entity_poly.type
_entity_poly.pdbx_seq_one_letter_code
_entity_poly.pdbx_strand_id
1 'polypeptide(L)'
;MINGKGYYIKKDGSKLKGWKNINGKKYLFDFETGEQVIGWQKDKWGNYLRYFSRQYGPKGYMATGFWSDGRGNIRYFNPGNGMMTKGWAYDKGNHRFFDRKTGIMYKGVRKVDKYYYYFMGHSDPERSGYRCKKGFTKLGDKQYYFSPSDGRALSGWFTVGEKTYYADNKGVMYKGVRKIGRYYYYFMGSSGERCQSGFKTLGSKRYYFNPKDGHAHIGWSTIEGKKYYFDKKGVMYVNKTFNMGGKKYKADENGVVTEVNGSGSGGKYQYTVHDENGGYVKAYDPKNGRYYYLAREFATHPGVASGEKTDRDLLAAICEAEAGDQGLIGMEAVALCILNRTIDPAREFPSDLRMVLYEQGDPKLYKYPQYSPVRDGALLKRLNGSFYNRTKAYQAADEALEIFNNYVKYKKPRTLKGFDRKDFNFKYFMMESSFWQQPLDFKRVDKFLYKDHMFFVDWV
;
A
#
# COMPACT_ATOMS: atom_id res chain seq x y z
N MET A 1 60.73 1.37 -32.99
CA MET A 1 60.44 0.98 -31.59
C MET A 1 61.76 0.96 -30.85
N ILE A 2 61.82 1.47 -29.62
CA ILE A 2 62.99 1.38 -28.74
C ILE A 2 62.50 0.77 -27.44
N ASN A 3 63.05 -0.37 -27.03
CA ASN A 3 62.63 -1.11 -25.82
C ASN A 3 61.12 -1.37 -25.73
N GLY A 4 60.50 -1.77 -26.83
CA GLY A 4 59.05 -2.04 -26.86
C GLY A 4 58.16 -0.79 -26.84
N LYS A 5 58.73 0.43 -26.88
CA LYS A 5 58.01 1.71 -26.92
C LYS A 5 58.08 2.36 -28.30
N GLY A 6 56.98 2.99 -28.71
CA GLY A 6 56.87 3.71 -29.98
C GLY A 6 57.38 5.14 -29.86
N TYR A 7 58.07 5.65 -30.89
CA TYR A 7 58.56 7.03 -30.97
C TYR A 7 58.52 7.51 -32.42
N TYR A 8 58.40 8.82 -32.63
CA TYR A 8 58.67 9.45 -33.91
C TYR A 8 59.99 10.22 -33.81
N ILE A 9 60.96 9.85 -34.63
CA ILE A 9 62.29 10.47 -34.65
C ILE A 9 62.29 11.55 -35.74
N LYS A 10 62.58 12.80 -35.35
CA LYS A 10 62.71 13.93 -36.27
C LYS A 10 64.03 13.83 -37.06
N LYS A 11 64.17 14.61 -38.13
CA LYS A 11 65.39 14.65 -38.95
C LYS A 11 66.65 15.01 -38.15
N ASP A 12 66.49 15.80 -37.08
CA ASP A 12 67.55 16.19 -36.14
C ASP A 12 67.94 15.08 -35.14
N GLY A 13 67.38 13.87 -35.28
CA GLY A 13 67.61 12.73 -34.39
C GLY A 13 66.84 12.77 -33.06
N SER A 14 66.17 13.88 -32.74
CA SER A 14 65.42 14.00 -31.48
C SER A 14 64.00 13.44 -31.58
N LYS A 15 63.44 13.05 -30.43
CA LYS A 15 62.07 12.51 -30.33
C LYS A 15 61.04 13.63 -30.46
N LEU A 16 60.00 13.41 -31.26
CA LEU A 16 58.84 14.29 -31.31
C LEU A 16 58.03 14.19 -30.02
N LYS A 17 57.55 15.33 -29.52
CA LYS A 17 56.64 15.46 -28.37
C LYS A 17 55.36 16.17 -28.84
N GLY A 18 54.19 15.72 -28.39
CA GLY A 18 52.89 16.28 -28.75
C GLY A 18 52.24 15.69 -30.00
N TRP A 19 51.34 16.46 -30.63
CA TRP A 19 50.48 15.99 -31.71
C TRP A 19 51.18 15.92 -33.07
N LYS A 20 50.88 14.90 -33.87
CA LYS A 20 51.35 14.78 -35.26
C LYS A 20 50.28 14.20 -36.17
N ASN A 21 50.13 14.75 -37.37
CA ASN A 21 49.40 14.11 -38.45
C ASN A 21 50.35 13.31 -39.34
N ILE A 22 50.05 12.04 -39.59
CA ILE A 22 50.79 11.14 -40.47
C ILE A 22 49.76 10.44 -41.36
N ASN A 23 49.84 10.66 -42.67
CA ASN A 23 48.92 10.07 -43.67
C ASN A 23 47.43 10.25 -43.32
N GLY A 24 47.05 11.47 -42.90
CA GLY A 24 45.68 11.82 -42.54
C GLY A 24 45.23 11.33 -41.15
N LYS A 25 46.10 10.65 -40.39
CA LYS A 25 45.80 10.13 -39.05
C LYS A 25 46.53 10.95 -37.99
N LYS A 26 45.82 11.32 -36.91
CA LYS A 26 46.38 12.06 -35.78
C LYS A 26 46.97 11.09 -34.75
N TYR A 27 48.21 11.35 -34.34
CA TYR A 27 48.96 10.64 -33.32
C TYR A 27 49.31 11.60 -32.19
N LEU A 28 49.44 11.08 -30.97
CA LEU A 28 49.94 11.82 -29.83
C LEU A 28 51.19 11.13 -29.31
N PHE A 29 52.25 11.91 -29.13
CA PHE A 29 53.46 11.52 -28.44
C PHE A 29 53.48 12.27 -27.10
N ASP A 30 53.80 11.55 -26.04
CA ASP A 30 53.84 12.08 -24.69
C ASP A 30 54.68 13.37 -24.64
N PHE A 31 54.16 14.38 -23.96
CA PHE A 31 54.73 15.73 -23.99
C PHE A 31 56.06 15.83 -23.23
N GLU A 32 56.40 14.83 -22.39
CA GLU A 32 57.64 14.82 -21.62
C GLU A 32 58.66 13.86 -22.25
N THR A 33 58.24 12.64 -22.54
CA THR A 33 59.12 11.53 -22.94
C THR A 33 59.18 11.30 -24.45
N GLY A 34 58.20 11.80 -25.21
CA GLY A 34 58.02 11.54 -26.64
C GLY A 34 57.51 10.12 -26.96
N GLU A 35 57.15 9.33 -25.94
CA GLU A 35 56.59 7.99 -26.13
C GLU A 35 55.22 8.06 -26.82
N GLN A 36 54.99 7.21 -27.81
CA GLN A 36 53.73 7.15 -28.53
C GLN A 36 52.59 6.73 -27.61
N VAL A 37 51.56 7.56 -27.54
CA VAL A 37 50.37 7.30 -26.73
C VAL A 37 49.47 6.26 -27.40
N ILE A 38 49.12 5.20 -26.67
CA ILE A 38 48.26 4.11 -27.14
C ILE A 38 47.16 3.76 -26.13
N GLY A 39 46.00 3.36 -26.63
CA GLY A 39 44.84 3.00 -25.82
C GLY A 39 44.09 4.18 -25.22
N TRP A 40 43.38 3.88 -24.13
CA TRP A 40 42.53 4.82 -23.43
C TRP A 40 43.31 5.91 -22.69
N GLN A 41 43.00 7.16 -23.00
CA GLN A 41 43.48 8.31 -22.24
C GLN A 41 42.37 8.84 -21.36
N LYS A 42 42.74 9.23 -20.14
CA LYS A 42 41.83 9.70 -19.10
C LYS A 42 42.18 11.12 -18.69
N ASP A 43 41.21 11.85 -18.15
CA ASP A 43 41.48 13.11 -17.45
C ASP A 43 42.09 12.86 -16.06
N LYS A 44 42.44 13.95 -15.35
CA LYS A 44 43.00 13.89 -14.00
C LYS A 44 42.09 13.25 -12.95
N TRP A 45 40.81 13.10 -13.25
CA TRP A 45 39.82 12.44 -12.39
C TRP A 45 39.54 10.99 -12.83
N GLY A 46 40.30 10.48 -13.80
CA GLY A 46 40.19 9.11 -14.30
C GLY A 46 39.08 8.88 -15.33
N ASN A 47 38.40 9.92 -15.83
CA ASN A 47 37.37 9.75 -16.84
C ASN A 47 37.98 9.59 -18.23
N TYR A 48 37.49 8.62 -19.00
CA TYR A 48 37.91 8.43 -20.38
C TYR A 48 37.63 9.68 -21.24
N LEU A 49 38.66 10.12 -21.96
CA LEU A 49 38.63 11.27 -22.88
C LEU A 49 38.79 10.85 -24.33
N ARG A 50 39.79 10.01 -24.63
CA ARG A 50 40.26 9.71 -26.00
C ARG A 50 40.68 8.25 -26.07
N TYR A 51 40.70 7.71 -27.28
CA TYR A 51 41.27 6.39 -27.54
C TYR A 51 42.25 6.46 -28.70
N PHE A 52 43.42 5.88 -28.53
CA PHE A 52 44.42 5.70 -29.59
C PHE A 52 44.50 4.20 -29.92
N SER A 53 44.43 3.85 -31.20
CA SER A 53 44.24 2.47 -31.66
C SER A 53 45.31 1.50 -31.13
N ARG A 54 44.89 0.35 -30.60
CA ARG A 54 45.79 -0.75 -30.20
C ARG A 54 45.85 -1.90 -31.22
N GLN A 55 44.83 -2.07 -32.05
CA GLN A 55 44.69 -3.16 -33.04
C GLN A 55 44.00 -2.67 -34.32
N TYR A 56 44.35 -3.31 -35.44
CA TYR A 56 43.94 -3.08 -36.84
C TYR A 56 44.40 -1.73 -37.44
N GLY A 57 45.27 -1.81 -38.46
CA GLY A 57 45.93 -0.65 -39.08
C GLY A 57 47.18 -0.16 -38.31
N PRO A 58 47.76 1.01 -38.68
CA PRO A 58 48.90 1.56 -37.97
C PRO A 58 48.54 1.81 -36.50
N LYS A 59 49.35 1.32 -35.56
CA LYS A 59 49.05 1.45 -34.13
C LYS A 59 49.15 2.91 -33.67
N GLY A 60 48.27 3.33 -32.76
CA GLY A 60 48.34 4.59 -32.04
C GLY A 60 47.75 5.82 -32.73
N TYR A 61 46.91 5.65 -33.77
CA TYR A 61 46.13 6.79 -34.27
C TYR A 61 44.90 7.04 -33.39
N MET A 62 44.54 8.30 -33.25
CA MET A 62 43.39 8.77 -32.49
C MET A 62 42.07 8.34 -33.15
N ALA A 63 41.17 7.74 -32.37
CA ALA A 63 39.83 7.42 -32.83
C ALA A 63 39.01 8.69 -33.07
N THR A 64 38.22 8.69 -34.15
CA THR A 64 37.31 9.75 -34.58
C THR A 64 36.04 9.12 -35.14
N GLY A 65 34.92 9.81 -35.05
CA GLY A 65 33.61 9.31 -35.48
C GLY A 65 33.12 8.13 -34.62
N PHE A 66 32.29 7.28 -35.21
CA PHE A 66 31.84 6.06 -34.55
C PHE A 66 32.97 5.05 -34.48
N TRP A 67 33.17 4.50 -33.28
CA TRP A 67 34.18 3.48 -33.02
C TRP A 67 33.57 2.35 -32.19
N SER A 68 33.83 1.11 -32.60
CA SER A 68 33.42 -0.09 -31.87
C SER A 68 34.64 -0.77 -31.26
N ASP A 69 34.53 -1.18 -29.99
CA ASP A 69 35.50 -2.08 -29.39
C ASP A 69 35.24 -3.55 -29.78
N GLY A 70 36.18 -4.44 -29.45
CA GLY A 70 36.07 -5.88 -29.72
C GLY A 70 34.96 -6.60 -28.97
N ARG A 71 34.23 -5.91 -28.06
CA ARG A 71 33.04 -6.43 -27.38
C ARG A 71 31.75 -5.90 -28.03
N GLY A 72 31.84 -5.16 -29.13
CA GLY A 72 30.70 -4.56 -29.82
C GLY A 72 30.13 -3.31 -29.16
N ASN A 73 30.84 -2.70 -28.19
CA ASN A 73 30.40 -1.42 -27.63
C ASN A 73 30.79 -0.29 -28.56
N ILE A 74 29.79 0.49 -28.95
CA ILE A 74 29.94 1.63 -29.85
C ILE A 74 30.11 2.90 -29.03
N ARG A 75 31.01 3.78 -29.46
CA ARG A 75 31.25 5.12 -28.91
C ARG A 75 31.38 6.12 -30.05
N TYR A 76 31.29 7.40 -29.73
CA TYR A 76 31.54 8.45 -30.70
C TYR A 76 32.64 9.37 -30.19
N PHE A 77 33.61 9.64 -31.06
CA PHE A 77 34.70 10.58 -30.81
C PHE A 77 34.56 11.76 -31.78
N ASN A 78 34.59 12.98 -31.28
CA ASN A 78 34.51 14.19 -32.10
C ASN A 78 35.59 14.15 -33.21
N PRO A 79 35.25 14.26 -34.50
CA PRO A 79 36.24 14.14 -35.57
C PRO A 79 37.33 15.21 -35.59
N GLY A 80 37.01 16.43 -35.16
CA GLY A 80 37.96 17.55 -35.18
C GLY A 80 39.01 17.40 -34.09
N ASN A 81 38.57 17.11 -32.88
CA ASN A 81 39.46 17.10 -31.72
C ASN A 81 39.70 15.72 -31.13
N GLY A 82 38.90 14.69 -31.36
CA GLY A 82 39.04 13.31 -30.84
C GLY A 82 38.46 13.07 -29.43
N MET A 83 37.78 14.04 -28.83
CA MET A 83 37.14 13.86 -27.53
C MET A 83 35.93 12.94 -27.61
N MET A 84 35.80 12.04 -26.65
CA MET A 84 34.70 11.11 -26.54
C MET A 84 33.41 11.82 -26.12
N THR A 85 32.35 11.65 -26.88
CA THR A 85 31.02 12.16 -26.56
C THR A 85 30.39 11.36 -25.42
N LYS A 86 29.74 12.08 -24.50
CA LYS A 86 29.05 11.56 -23.32
C LYS A 86 27.72 12.29 -23.16
N GLY A 87 26.70 11.61 -22.66
CA GLY A 87 25.36 12.15 -22.50
C GLY A 87 24.58 12.24 -23.81
N TRP A 88 23.63 13.17 -23.86
CA TRP A 88 22.81 13.44 -25.04
C TRP A 88 23.65 13.98 -26.19
N ALA A 89 23.43 13.43 -27.39
CA ALA A 89 24.06 13.90 -28.62
C ALA A 89 23.00 14.01 -29.72
N TYR A 90 23.05 15.09 -30.49
CA TYR A 90 22.21 15.28 -31.67
C TYR A 90 22.98 14.86 -32.92
N ASP A 91 22.33 14.07 -33.77
CA ASP A 91 22.92 13.46 -34.96
C ASP A 91 21.84 13.26 -36.02
N LYS A 92 22.01 13.87 -37.20
CA LYS A 92 21.13 13.72 -38.37
C LYS A 92 19.62 13.78 -38.03
N GLY A 93 19.17 14.84 -37.34
CA GLY A 93 17.75 15.00 -36.98
C GLY A 93 17.30 14.23 -35.73
N ASN A 94 18.16 13.39 -35.15
CA ASN A 94 17.83 12.46 -34.10
C ASN A 94 18.71 12.65 -32.87
N HIS A 95 18.30 12.05 -31.75
CA HIS A 95 19.08 12.08 -30.51
C HIS A 95 19.60 10.68 -30.18
N ARG A 96 20.84 10.62 -29.73
CA ARG A 96 21.46 9.44 -29.11
C ARG A 96 21.82 9.76 -27.67
N PHE A 97 22.09 8.73 -26.88
CA PHE A 97 22.67 8.90 -25.56
C PHE A 97 23.90 8.01 -25.40
N PHE A 98 24.99 8.61 -24.93
CA PHE A 98 26.22 7.91 -24.60
C PHE A 98 26.37 7.91 -23.08
N ASP A 99 26.70 6.75 -22.53
CA ASP A 99 26.89 6.58 -21.09
C ASP A 99 27.83 7.66 -20.53
N ARG A 100 27.40 8.39 -19.51
CA ARG A 100 28.17 9.53 -18.97
C ARG A 100 29.53 9.12 -18.41
N LYS A 101 29.69 7.86 -17.98
CA LYS A 101 30.94 7.34 -17.41
C LYS A 101 31.85 6.75 -18.49
N THR A 102 31.29 5.85 -19.29
CA THR A 102 32.06 4.98 -20.21
C THR A 102 32.03 5.42 -21.66
N GLY A 103 31.15 6.36 -22.03
CA GLY A 103 30.91 6.79 -23.40
C GLY A 103 30.21 5.76 -24.29
N ILE A 104 29.78 4.62 -23.74
CA ILE A 104 29.11 3.56 -24.51
C ILE A 104 27.74 4.06 -24.97
N MET A 105 27.46 3.97 -26.25
CA MET A 105 26.18 4.31 -26.85
C MET A 105 25.07 3.41 -26.28
N TYR A 106 24.03 4.01 -25.76
CA TYR A 106 22.87 3.29 -25.26
C TYR A 106 22.08 2.66 -26.41
N LYS A 107 21.65 1.42 -26.17
CA LYS A 107 20.75 0.62 -27.02
C LYS A 107 19.71 -0.04 -26.12
N GLY A 108 18.54 -0.31 -26.67
CA GLY A 108 17.41 -0.87 -25.93
C GLY A 108 16.76 0.14 -24.99
N VAL A 109 15.93 -0.37 -24.08
CA VAL A 109 15.30 0.46 -23.04
C VAL A 109 16.34 0.81 -21.98
N ARG A 110 16.50 2.10 -21.70
CA ARG A 110 17.48 2.64 -20.73
C ARG A 110 16.85 3.76 -19.93
N LYS A 111 17.22 3.83 -18.65
CA LYS A 111 16.90 4.96 -17.79
C LYS A 111 17.94 6.05 -18.01
N VAL A 112 17.50 7.26 -18.32
CA VAL A 112 18.32 8.47 -18.39
C VAL A 112 17.71 9.48 -17.44
N ASP A 113 18.48 9.86 -16.42
CA ASP A 113 18.03 10.69 -15.32
C ASP A 113 16.76 10.07 -14.66
N LYS A 114 15.60 10.73 -14.75
CA LYS A 114 14.34 10.23 -14.18
C LYS A 114 13.46 9.42 -15.15
N TYR A 115 13.76 9.40 -16.44
CA TYR A 115 12.88 8.84 -17.47
C TYR A 115 13.47 7.62 -18.16
N TYR A 116 12.60 6.77 -18.70
CA TYR A 116 13.01 5.68 -19.57
C TYR A 116 12.89 6.11 -21.04
N TYR A 117 13.83 5.65 -21.86
CA TYR A 117 13.88 5.88 -23.29
C TYR A 117 14.19 4.56 -23.99
N TYR A 118 13.75 4.41 -25.24
CA TYR A 118 14.19 3.32 -26.10
C TYR A 118 15.15 3.86 -27.16
N PHE A 119 16.37 3.35 -27.17
CA PHE A 119 17.38 3.64 -28.18
C PHE A 119 17.45 2.47 -29.17
N MET A 120 17.13 2.73 -30.42
CA MET A 120 16.95 1.69 -31.44
C MET A 120 18.26 0.92 -31.68
N GLY A 121 18.17 -0.41 -31.64
CA GLY A 121 19.31 -1.28 -31.97
C GLY A 121 19.39 -1.50 -33.48
N HIS A 122 20.58 -1.42 -34.05
CA HIS A 122 20.84 -1.81 -35.43
C HIS A 122 22.26 -2.41 -35.53
N SER A 123 22.50 -3.32 -36.47
CA SER A 123 23.83 -3.90 -36.71
C SER A 123 24.82 -2.84 -37.20
N ASP A 124 24.35 -1.97 -38.09
CA ASP A 124 25.02 -0.73 -38.51
C ASP A 124 25.03 0.35 -37.39
N PRO A 125 26.21 0.78 -36.89
CA PRO A 125 26.35 1.83 -35.89
C PRO A 125 25.70 3.17 -36.27
N GLU A 126 25.71 3.54 -37.55
CA GLU A 126 25.15 4.80 -38.03
C GLU A 126 23.61 4.82 -37.97
N ARG A 127 22.98 3.65 -37.91
CA ARG A 127 21.52 3.51 -37.79
C ARG A 127 21.06 3.11 -36.38
N SER A 128 22.00 2.80 -35.48
CA SER A 128 21.68 2.41 -34.10
C SER A 128 21.61 3.62 -33.16
N GLY A 129 21.27 3.43 -31.89
CA GLY A 129 21.35 4.45 -30.84
C GLY A 129 20.36 5.61 -30.93
N TYR A 130 19.59 5.73 -32.02
CA TYR A 130 18.57 6.77 -32.13
C TYR A 130 17.42 6.55 -31.15
N ARG A 131 17.05 7.60 -30.43
CA ARG A 131 15.92 7.65 -29.51
C ARG A 131 14.60 7.50 -30.28
N CYS A 132 13.80 6.50 -29.89
CA CYS A 132 12.45 6.30 -30.40
C CYS A 132 11.50 7.41 -29.92
N LYS A 133 10.62 7.88 -30.83
CA LYS A 133 9.54 8.85 -30.58
C LYS A 133 8.23 8.41 -31.27
N LYS A 134 7.98 7.10 -31.35
CA LYS A 134 6.92 6.53 -32.22
C LYS A 134 5.58 6.25 -31.51
N GLY A 135 5.36 6.73 -30.29
CA GLY A 135 4.15 6.39 -29.54
C GLY A 135 4.15 4.91 -29.13
N PHE A 136 3.06 4.19 -29.40
CA PHE A 136 2.91 2.77 -29.05
C PHE A 136 4.01 1.92 -29.69
N THR A 137 4.82 1.28 -28.85
CA THR A 137 5.95 0.46 -29.28
C THR A 137 5.95 -0.85 -28.50
N LYS A 138 5.87 -1.97 -29.22
CA LYS A 138 5.99 -3.32 -28.65
C LYS A 138 7.46 -3.76 -28.72
N LEU A 139 8.01 -4.18 -27.57
CA LEU A 139 9.40 -4.65 -27.42
C LEU A 139 9.36 -5.99 -26.68
N GLY A 140 9.42 -7.09 -27.43
CA GLY A 140 9.12 -8.43 -26.90
C GLY A 140 7.67 -8.50 -26.40
N ASP A 141 7.47 -9.01 -25.19
CA ASP A 141 6.13 -9.10 -24.56
C ASP A 141 5.67 -7.81 -23.91
N LYS A 142 6.52 -6.78 -23.88
CA LYS A 142 6.23 -5.50 -23.22
C LYS A 142 5.76 -4.47 -24.24
N GLN A 143 4.81 -3.65 -23.81
CA GLN A 143 4.31 -2.53 -24.59
C GLN A 143 4.62 -1.23 -23.85
N TYR A 144 5.08 -0.23 -24.59
CA TYR A 144 5.42 1.10 -24.09
C TYR A 144 4.71 2.15 -24.94
N TYR A 145 4.56 3.34 -24.39
CA TYR A 145 4.25 4.53 -25.17
C TYR A 145 5.41 5.53 -25.04
N PHE A 146 6.18 5.71 -26.11
CA PHE A 146 7.25 6.71 -26.16
C PHE A 146 6.70 8.01 -26.74
N SER A 147 6.63 9.04 -25.90
CA SER A 147 6.12 10.36 -26.25
C SER A 147 6.69 10.86 -27.60
N PRO A 148 5.84 11.20 -28.59
CA PRO A 148 6.33 11.71 -29.86
C PRO A 148 7.10 13.03 -29.77
N SER A 149 6.89 13.82 -28.72
CA SER A 149 7.59 15.11 -28.54
C SER A 149 9.04 14.90 -28.10
N ASP A 150 9.28 14.06 -27.09
CA ASP A 150 10.59 13.97 -26.42
C ASP A 150 11.12 12.54 -26.25
N GLY A 151 10.37 11.53 -26.68
CA GLY A 151 10.77 10.11 -26.65
C GLY A 151 10.75 9.46 -25.27
N ARG A 152 10.26 10.15 -24.24
CA ARG A 152 10.12 9.57 -22.90
C ARG A 152 9.07 8.48 -22.91
N ALA A 153 9.37 7.34 -22.28
CA ALA A 153 8.35 6.35 -21.94
C ALA A 153 7.42 6.97 -20.90
N LEU A 154 6.13 7.08 -21.22
CA LEU A 154 5.13 7.54 -20.26
C LEU A 154 4.93 6.48 -19.16
N SER A 155 4.68 6.96 -17.95
CA SER A 155 4.47 6.15 -16.73
C SER A 155 3.30 6.73 -15.94
N GLY A 156 2.66 5.92 -15.09
CA GLY A 156 1.41 6.29 -14.44
C GLY A 156 0.25 6.37 -15.42
N TRP A 157 -0.75 7.19 -15.10
CA TRP A 157 -1.90 7.46 -15.97
C TRP A 157 -1.51 8.35 -17.15
N PHE A 158 -1.92 7.98 -18.35
CA PHE A 158 -1.80 8.83 -19.54
C PHE A 158 -2.91 8.55 -20.55
N THR A 159 -3.20 9.56 -21.38
CA THR A 159 -4.28 9.50 -22.38
C THR A 159 -3.70 9.76 -23.76
N VAL A 160 -4.17 9.00 -24.75
CA VAL A 160 -3.81 9.15 -26.16
C VAL A 160 -5.10 9.16 -26.96
N GLY A 161 -5.44 10.31 -27.57
CA GLY A 161 -6.79 10.55 -28.08
C GLY A 161 -7.81 10.52 -26.93
N GLU A 162 -8.84 9.70 -27.04
CA GLU A 162 -9.86 9.51 -25.98
C GLU A 162 -9.57 8.31 -25.07
N LYS A 163 -8.48 7.59 -25.33
CA LYS A 163 -8.17 6.31 -24.68
C LYS A 163 -7.20 6.51 -23.54
N THR A 164 -7.55 5.98 -22.37
CA THR A 164 -6.73 6.07 -21.15
C THR A 164 -5.94 4.79 -20.92
N TYR A 165 -4.70 4.93 -20.48
CA TYR A 165 -3.75 3.85 -20.23
C TYR A 165 -3.06 4.04 -18.87
N TYR A 166 -2.42 2.98 -18.40
CA TYR A 166 -1.52 3.06 -17.26
C TYR A 166 -0.23 2.31 -17.55
N ALA A 167 0.91 2.85 -17.12
CA ALA A 167 2.20 2.18 -17.19
C ALA A 167 2.91 2.20 -15.83
N ASP A 168 3.74 1.18 -15.57
CA ASP A 168 4.58 1.16 -14.37
C ASP A 168 5.65 2.26 -14.38
N ASN A 169 6.42 2.34 -13.30
CA ASN A 169 7.52 3.31 -13.16
C ASN A 169 8.69 3.10 -14.14
N LYS A 170 8.67 2.04 -14.95
CA LYS A 170 9.61 1.78 -16.05
C LYS A 170 8.99 2.05 -17.43
N GLY A 171 7.73 2.50 -17.46
CA GLY A 171 6.97 2.80 -18.67
C GLY A 171 6.34 1.58 -19.33
N VAL A 172 6.34 0.42 -18.68
CA VAL A 172 5.68 -0.79 -19.21
C VAL A 172 4.17 -0.67 -18.98
N MET A 173 3.41 -0.66 -20.07
CA MET A 173 1.96 -0.55 -20.03
C MET A 173 1.32 -1.76 -19.34
N TYR A 174 0.32 -1.47 -18.51
CA TYR A 174 -0.50 -2.47 -17.85
C TYR A 174 -1.48 -3.14 -18.80
N LYS A 175 -1.71 -4.42 -18.55
CA LYS A 175 -2.68 -5.29 -19.20
C LYS A 175 -3.33 -6.18 -18.14
N GLY A 176 -4.56 -6.61 -18.39
CA GLY A 176 -5.34 -7.39 -17.45
C GLY A 176 -5.87 -6.55 -16.28
N VAL A 177 -6.38 -7.24 -15.26
CA VAL A 177 -6.85 -6.60 -14.03
C VAL A 177 -5.65 -6.18 -13.17
N ARG A 178 -5.65 -4.94 -12.71
CA ARG A 178 -4.57 -4.34 -11.92
C ARG A 178 -5.15 -3.47 -10.81
N LYS A 179 -4.51 -3.52 -9.64
CA LYS A 179 -4.82 -2.62 -8.52
C LYS A 179 -3.98 -1.36 -8.65
N ILE A 180 -4.62 -0.19 -8.64
CA ILE A 180 -3.97 1.12 -8.68
C ILE A 180 -4.58 1.96 -7.55
N GLY A 181 -3.78 2.29 -6.54
CA GLY A 181 -4.28 2.88 -5.30
C GLY A 181 -5.26 1.93 -4.59
N ARG A 182 -6.45 2.43 -4.24
CA ARG A 182 -7.51 1.65 -3.58
C ARG A 182 -8.40 0.87 -4.55
N TYR A 183 -8.29 1.13 -5.86
CA TYR A 183 -9.21 0.63 -6.88
C TYR A 183 -8.58 -0.45 -7.76
N TYR A 184 -9.44 -1.28 -8.36
CA TYR A 184 -9.05 -2.21 -9.43
C TYR A 184 -9.50 -1.66 -10.77
N TYR A 185 -8.69 -1.82 -11.81
CA TYR A 185 -8.98 -1.44 -13.19
C TYR A 185 -8.69 -2.62 -14.11
N TYR A 186 -9.38 -2.70 -15.24
CA TYR A 186 -9.04 -3.64 -16.30
C TYR A 186 -8.47 -2.89 -17.50
N PHE A 187 -7.25 -3.27 -17.89
CA PHE A 187 -6.61 -2.80 -19.11
C PHE A 187 -6.70 -3.91 -20.15
N MET A 188 -7.31 -3.65 -21.30
CA MET A 188 -7.60 -4.65 -22.32
C MET A 188 -6.31 -5.38 -22.74
N GLY A 189 -6.34 -6.72 -22.78
CA GLY A 189 -5.14 -7.51 -23.11
C GLY A 189 -4.56 -7.22 -24.51
N SER A 190 -5.44 -6.90 -25.47
CA SER A 190 -5.05 -6.56 -26.85
C SER A 190 -4.30 -5.22 -26.92
N SER A 191 -4.86 -4.16 -26.34
CA SER A 191 -4.40 -2.78 -26.55
C SER A 191 -3.75 -2.11 -25.32
N GLY A 192 -4.03 -2.59 -24.11
CA GLY A 192 -3.68 -1.93 -22.85
C GLY A 192 -4.62 -0.78 -22.46
N GLU A 193 -5.67 -0.52 -23.23
CA GLU A 193 -6.65 0.54 -22.97
C GLU A 193 -7.52 0.22 -21.73
N ARG A 194 -7.75 1.22 -20.88
CA ARG A 194 -8.63 1.10 -19.70
C ARG A 194 -10.06 0.82 -20.14
N CYS A 195 -10.63 -0.26 -19.63
CA CYS A 195 -12.03 -0.61 -19.83
C CYS A 195 -12.96 0.26 -18.97
N GLN A 196 -14.02 0.79 -19.59
CA GLN A 196 -15.06 1.62 -18.97
C GLN A 196 -16.45 1.18 -19.48
N SER A 197 -16.75 -0.12 -19.43
CA SER A 197 -17.90 -0.70 -20.15
C SER A 197 -18.88 -1.49 -19.28
N GLY A 198 -18.96 -1.23 -17.97
CA GLY A 198 -19.87 -1.95 -17.07
C GLY A 198 -19.44 -3.41 -16.87
N PHE A 199 -20.40 -4.35 -17.01
CA PHE A 199 -20.15 -5.77 -16.76
C PHE A 199 -19.10 -6.35 -17.72
N LYS A 200 -18.14 -7.08 -17.16
CA LYS A 200 -17.11 -7.78 -17.92
C LYS A 200 -16.78 -9.14 -17.33
N THR A 201 -16.80 -10.16 -18.17
CA THR A 201 -16.34 -11.51 -17.84
C THR A 201 -14.90 -11.69 -18.30
N LEU A 202 -14.02 -12.05 -17.37
CA LEU A 202 -12.58 -12.25 -17.58
C LEU A 202 -12.19 -13.64 -17.03
N GLY A 203 -12.17 -14.64 -17.91
CA GLY A 203 -12.08 -16.05 -17.49
C GLY A 203 -13.34 -16.44 -16.71
N SER A 204 -13.18 -17.11 -15.56
CA SER A 204 -14.28 -17.50 -14.67
C SER A 204 -14.79 -16.37 -13.75
N LYS A 205 -14.25 -15.16 -13.88
CA LYS A 205 -14.55 -14.04 -12.97
C LYS A 205 -15.35 -12.97 -13.68
N ARG A 206 -16.39 -12.46 -13.03
CA ARG A 206 -17.17 -11.31 -13.49
C ARG A 206 -16.84 -10.07 -12.66
N TYR A 207 -16.81 -8.91 -13.31
CA TYR A 207 -16.53 -7.60 -12.72
C TYR A 207 -17.55 -6.60 -13.26
N TYR A 208 -17.70 -5.46 -12.59
CA TYR A 208 -18.37 -4.29 -13.15
C TYR A 208 -17.42 -3.10 -13.08
N PHE A 209 -16.96 -2.62 -14.23
CA PHE A 209 -16.10 -1.45 -14.35
C PHE A 209 -16.95 -0.21 -14.63
N ASN A 210 -16.89 0.76 -13.71
CA ASN A 210 -17.70 1.97 -13.77
C ASN A 210 -17.52 2.68 -15.14
N PRO A 211 -18.62 2.94 -15.89
CA PRO A 211 -18.51 3.59 -17.21
C PRO A 211 -17.87 4.98 -17.19
N LYS A 212 -17.94 5.71 -16.08
CA LYS A 212 -17.42 7.08 -15.96
C LYS A 212 -15.90 7.13 -15.78
N ASP A 213 -15.34 6.24 -14.96
CA ASP A 213 -13.93 6.32 -14.54
C ASP A 213 -13.18 4.97 -14.54
N GLY A 214 -13.86 3.88 -14.88
CA GLY A 214 -13.29 2.56 -15.15
C GLY A 214 -12.88 1.74 -13.94
N HIS A 215 -13.11 2.21 -12.70
CA HIS A 215 -12.78 1.39 -11.55
C HIS A 215 -13.80 0.26 -11.36
N ALA A 216 -13.33 -0.90 -10.94
CA ALA A 216 -14.19 -2.01 -10.56
C ALA A 216 -14.90 -1.69 -9.24
N HIS A 217 -16.21 -1.94 -9.22
CA HIS A 217 -17.01 -1.86 -8.00
C HIS A 217 -16.54 -2.90 -6.97
N ILE A 218 -16.66 -2.55 -5.69
CA ILE A 218 -16.37 -3.41 -4.54
C ILE A 218 -17.55 -3.32 -3.55
N GLY A 219 -17.83 -4.40 -2.83
CA GLY A 219 -18.96 -4.47 -1.90
C GLY A 219 -20.32 -4.44 -2.59
N TRP A 220 -21.32 -3.89 -1.90
CA TRP A 220 -22.68 -3.76 -2.43
C TRP A 220 -22.76 -2.71 -3.54
N SER A 221 -23.52 -3.01 -4.59
CA SER A 221 -23.79 -2.05 -5.66
C SER A 221 -25.16 -2.29 -6.27
N THR A 222 -25.89 -1.21 -6.54
CA THR A 222 -27.15 -1.25 -7.28
C THR A 222 -26.88 -0.78 -8.70
N ILE A 223 -27.12 -1.64 -9.68
CA ILE A 223 -26.89 -1.37 -11.11
C ILE A 223 -28.20 -1.71 -11.82
N GLU A 224 -28.78 -0.73 -12.51
CA GLU A 224 -30.06 -0.88 -13.24
C GLU A 224 -31.17 -1.49 -12.36
N GLY A 225 -31.28 -1.02 -11.11
CA GLY A 225 -32.30 -1.47 -10.14
C GLY A 225 -32.04 -2.83 -9.49
N LYS A 226 -31.00 -3.57 -9.91
CA LYS A 226 -30.62 -4.87 -9.34
C LYS A 226 -29.44 -4.74 -8.38
N LYS A 227 -29.45 -5.50 -7.29
CA LYS A 227 -28.37 -5.52 -6.30
C LYS A 227 -27.33 -6.58 -6.66
N TYR A 228 -26.07 -6.22 -6.53
CA TYR A 228 -24.91 -7.07 -6.75
C TYR A 228 -23.95 -6.94 -5.56
N TYR A 229 -23.14 -7.98 -5.35
CA TYR A 229 -22.07 -7.93 -4.36
C TYR A 229 -20.73 -8.32 -5.00
N PHE A 230 -19.73 -7.47 -4.81
CA PHE A 230 -18.37 -7.64 -5.31
C PHE A 230 -17.39 -7.84 -4.14
N ASP A 231 -16.44 -8.75 -4.27
CA ASP A 231 -15.43 -8.97 -3.24
C ASP A 231 -14.40 -7.84 -3.16
N LYS A 232 -13.44 -7.94 -2.23
CA LYS A 232 -12.37 -6.94 -2.05
C LYS A 232 -11.42 -6.78 -3.26
N LYS A 233 -11.50 -7.67 -4.25
CA LYS A 233 -10.76 -7.62 -5.52
C LYS A 233 -11.66 -7.20 -6.70
N GLY A 234 -12.91 -6.83 -6.43
CA GLY A 234 -13.91 -6.44 -7.42
C GLY A 234 -14.56 -7.60 -8.16
N VAL A 235 -14.36 -8.85 -7.71
CA VAL A 235 -14.98 -10.03 -8.34
C VAL A 235 -16.42 -10.16 -7.86
N MET A 236 -17.35 -10.18 -8.79
CA MET A 236 -18.77 -10.35 -8.54
C MET A 236 -19.07 -11.76 -8.01
N TYR A 237 -19.89 -11.84 -6.96
CA TYR A 237 -20.44 -13.11 -6.50
C TYR A 237 -21.49 -13.59 -7.50
N VAL A 238 -21.40 -14.87 -7.89
CA VAL A 238 -22.35 -15.59 -8.72
C VAL A 238 -22.53 -16.99 -8.16
N ASN A 239 -23.73 -17.55 -8.26
CA ASN A 239 -24.07 -18.89 -7.74
C ASN A 239 -23.55 -19.11 -6.31
N LYS A 240 -23.73 -18.09 -5.45
CA LYS A 240 -23.09 -18.04 -4.14
C LYS A 240 -24.06 -17.55 -3.08
N THR A 241 -24.13 -18.28 -1.98
CA THR A 241 -24.82 -17.87 -0.76
C THR A 241 -23.81 -17.27 0.21
N PHE A 242 -24.14 -16.16 0.85
CA PHE A 242 -23.26 -15.46 1.79
C PHE A 242 -24.05 -14.69 2.84
N ASN A 243 -23.42 -14.46 3.99
CA ASN A 243 -24.01 -13.68 5.08
C ASN A 243 -23.36 -12.29 5.12
N MET A 244 -24.17 -11.24 5.30
CA MET A 244 -23.68 -9.88 5.47
C MET A 244 -24.64 -9.09 6.36
N GLY A 245 -24.15 -8.44 7.41
CA GLY A 245 -24.99 -7.68 8.34
C GLY A 245 -26.13 -8.51 8.96
N GLY A 246 -25.83 -9.75 9.38
CA GLY A 246 -26.80 -10.66 10.00
C GLY A 246 -27.86 -11.26 9.05
N LYS A 247 -27.87 -10.88 7.78
CA LYS A 247 -28.79 -11.38 6.76
C LYS A 247 -28.11 -12.35 5.81
N LYS A 248 -28.86 -13.35 5.35
CA LYS A 248 -28.42 -14.34 4.37
C LYS A 248 -28.86 -13.90 2.97
N TYR A 249 -27.92 -13.88 2.05
CA TYR A 249 -28.12 -13.48 0.67
C TYR A 249 -27.72 -14.61 -0.27
N LYS A 250 -28.37 -14.67 -1.43
CA LYS A 250 -28.00 -15.57 -2.52
C LYS A 250 -27.82 -14.75 -3.78
N ALA A 251 -26.62 -14.86 -4.37
CA ALA A 251 -26.34 -14.40 -5.73
C ALA A 251 -26.68 -15.53 -6.70
N ASP A 252 -27.52 -15.25 -7.70
CA ASP A 252 -27.83 -16.19 -8.79
C ASP A 252 -26.67 -16.30 -9.81
N GLU A 253 -26.88 -17.03 -10.90
CA GLU A 253 -25.90 -17.19 -11.99
C GLU A 253 -25.53 -15.88 -12.70
N ASN A 254 -26.43 -14.90 -12.63
CA ASN A 254 -26.26 -13.56 -13.18
C ASN A 254 -25.63 -12.58 -12.17
N GLY A 255 -25.46 -13.03 -10.92
CA GLY A 255 -24.94 -12.26 -9.79
C GLY A 255 -25.97 -11.36 -9.12
N VAL A 256 -27.24 -11.44 -9.53
CA VAL A 256 -28.31 -10.68 -8.88
C VAL A 256 -28.49 -11.26 -7.48
N VAL A 257 -28.37 -10.38 -6.51
CA VAL A 257 -28.43 -10.73 -5.10
C VAL A 257 -29.83 -10.49 -4.58
N THR A 258 -30.44 -11.55 -4.08
CA THR A 258 -31.68 -11.48 -3.29
C THR A 258 -31.40 -11.85 -1.84
N GLU A 259 -32.14 -11.22 -0.94
CA GLU A 259 -32.22 -11.67 0.45
C GLU A 259 -32.98 -12.99 0.47
N VAL A 260 -32.41 -14.00 1.13
CA VAL A 260 -33.09 -15.27 1.33
C VAL A 260 -33.79 -15.18 2.67
N ASN A 261 -35.13 -15.16 2.64
CA ASN A 261 -35.97 -15.26 3.83
C ASN A 261 -35.80 -16.66 4.46
N GLY A 262 -34.74 -16.85 5.21
CA GLY A 262 -34.85 -17.57 6.46
C GLY A 262 -35.41 -16.58 7.47
N SER A 263 -36.51 -16.93 8.10
CA SER A 263 -37.10 -16.27 9.27
C SER A 263 -36.04 -15.50 10.08
N GLY A 264 -36.23 -14.20 10.29
CA GLY A 264 -35.32 -13.39 11.09
C GLY A 264 -35.21 -13.95 12.50
N SER A 265 -34.16 -14.74 12.76
CA SER A 265 -33.71 -15.29 14.05
C SER A 265 -32.48 -16.14 13.78
N GLY A 266 -31.30 -15.52 13.63
CA GLY A 266 -30.06 -16.24 13.35
C GLY A 266 -28.86 -15.81 14.20
N GLY A 267 -29.09 -14.97 15.20
CA GLY A 267 -28.13 -14.66 16.25
C GLY A 267 -28.70 -15.08 17.60
N LYS A 268 -27.86 -15.27 18.61
CA LYS A 268 -28.24 -15.61 19.99
C LYS A 268 -29.34 -14.70 20.58
N TYR A 269 -29.55 -13.51 20.02
CA TYR A 269 -30.39 -12.46 20.57
C TYR A 269 -31.57 -12.10 19.66
N GLN A 270 -32.70 -11.75 20.28
CA GLN A 270 -33.80 -11.08 19.59
C GLN A 270 -33.54 -9.58 19.54
N TYR A 271 -33.41 -9.03 18.32
CA TYR A 271 -33.13 -7.61 18.13
C TYR A 271 -33.73 -7.06 16.83
N THR A 272 -33.87 -5.74 16.76
CA THR A 272 -34.33 -5.01 15.58
C THR A 272 -33.31 -3.95 15.22
N VAL A 273 -32.97 -3.83 13.94
CA VAL A 273 -32.06 -2.80 13.43
C VAL A 273 -32.89 -1.60 12.98
N HIS A 274 -32.53 -0.42 13.47
CA HIS A 274 -33.11 0.85 13.10
C HIS A 274 -32.06 1.66 12.34
N ASP A 275 -32.38 2.08 11.11
CA ASP A 275 -31.45 2.80 10.25
C ASP A 275 -31.62 4.33 10.32
N GLU A 276 -32.62 4.81 11.06
CA GLU A 276 -32.89 6.23 11.32
C GLU A 276 -31.99 6.82 12.43
N ASN A 277 -31.86 8.15 12.47
CA ASN A 277 -31.19 8.90 13.54
C ASN A 277 -29.75 8.45 13.88
N GLY A 278 -28.95 8.11 12.87
CA GLY A 278 -27.55 7.68 13.06
C GLY A 278 -27.38 6.17 13.24
N GLY A 279 -28.46 5.39 13.21
CA GLY A 279 -28.44 3.93 13.18
C GLY A 279 -28.22 3.30 14.54
N TYR A 280 -29.12 2.42 14.97
CA TYR A 280 -29.01 1.70 16.24
C TYR A 280 -29.67 0.32 16.17
N VAL A 281 -29.42 -0.50 17.19
CA VAL A 281 -30.06 -1.80 17.40
C VAL A 281 -30.86 -1.75 18.68
N LYS A 282 -32.10 -2.23 18.66
CA LYS A 282 -32.91 -2.46 19.86
C LYS A 282 -32.90 -3.95 20.18
N ALA A 283 -32.29 -4.35 21.29
CA ALA A 283 -32.12 -5.76 21.67
C ALA A 283 -32.84 -6.09 22.98
N TYR A 284 -33.53 -7.22 23.04
CA TYR A 284 -34.20 -7.68 24.27
C TYR A 284 -33.21 -8.46 25.15
N ASP A 285 -33.10 -8.06 26.41
CA ASP A 285 -32.37 -8.79 27.44
C ASP A 285 -33.35 -9.59 28.32
N PRO A 286 -33.40 -10.92 28.18
CA PRO A 286 -34.33 -11.75 28.92
C PRO A 286 -34.08 -11.75 30.43
N LYS A 287 -32.83 -11.61 30.88
CA LYS A 287 -32.48 -11.68 32.30
C LYS A 287 -32.86 -10.38 33.03
N ASN A 288 -32.75 -9.24 32.37
CA ASN A 288 -33.22 -7.97 32.93
C ASN A 288 -34.68 -7.67 32.60
N GLY A 289 -35.28 -8.38 31.63
CA GLY A 289 -36.69 -8.24 31.23
C GLY A 289 -36.98 -6.93 30.50
N ARG A 290 -36.01 -6.34 29.80
CA ARG A 290 -36.18 -5.06 29.09
C ARG A 290 -35.38 -4.97 27.81
N TYR A 291 -35.70 -3.97 26.98
CA TYR A 291 -34.92 -3.63 25.79
C TYR A 291 -33.81 -2.65 26.12
N TYR A 292 -32.68 -2.82 25.43
CA TYR A 292 -31.54 -1.89 25.43
C TYR A 292 -31.29 -1.34 24.02
N TYR A 293 -30.77 -0.12 23.95
CA TYR A 293 -30.31 0.48 22.70
C TYR A 293 -28.82 0.23 22.56
N LEU A 294 -28.44 -0.33 21.41
CA LEU A 294 -27.07 -0.69 21.08
C LEU A 294 -26.63 0.07 19.83
N ALA A 295 -25.33 0.34 19.72
CA ALA A 295 -24.71 0.85 18.52
C ALA A 295 -24.97 -0.10 17.34
N ARG A 296 -25.18 0.45 16.13
CA ARG A 296 -25.48 -0.33 14.92
C ARG A 296 -24.44 -1.40 14.62
N GLU A 297 -23.20 -1.13 15.02
CA GLU A 297 -22.06 -2.01 14.91
C GLU A 297 -22.27 -3.38 15.58
N PHE A 298 -23.19 -3.50 16.54
CA PHE A 298 -23.59 -4.79 17.12
C PHE A 298 -24.02 -5.79 16.04
N ALA A 299 -24.81 -5.31 15.06
CA ALA A 299 -25.34 -6.12 13.98
C ALA A 299 -24.36 -6.29 12.80
N THR A 300 -23.32 -5.45 12.71
CA THR A 300 -22.41 -5.42 11.54
C THR A 300 -21.00 -5.92 11.83
N HIS A 301 -20.52 -5.84 13.07
CA HIS A 301 -19.21 -6.37 13.45
C HIS A 301 -19.19 -7.91 13.37
N PRO A 302 -18.09 -8.49 12.83
CA PRO A 302 -18.04 -9.90 12.49
C PRO A 302 -18.12 -10.76 13.75
N GLY A 303 -19.09 -11.67 13.77
CA GLY A 303 -19.28 -12.66 14.82
C GLY A 303 -19.91 -12.15 16.12
N VAL A 304 -20.30 -10.86 16.20
CA VAL A 304 -20.85 -10.27 17.42
C VAL A 304 -22.30 -10.68 17.64
N ALA A 305 -23.22 -10.24 16.77
CA ALA A 305 -24.65 -10.60 16.89
C ALA A 305 -24.91 -12.11 16.72
N SER A 306 -24.08 -12.81 15.94
CA SER A 306 -24.21 -14.27 15.76
C SER A 306 -23.73 -15.07 16.98
N GLY A 307 -22.92 -14.48 17.85
CA GLY A 307 -22.29 -15.17 18.97
C GLY A 307 -21.04 -15.97 18.61
N GLU A 308 -20.56 -15.90 17.36
CA GLU A 308 -19.32 -16.56 16.93
C GLU A 308 -18.08 -16.02 17.67
N LYS A 309 -18.08 -14.73 18.02
CA LYS A 309 -17.09 -14.15 18.93
C LYS A 309 -17.45 -14.49 20.37
N THR A 310 -16.50 -15.15 21.04
CA THR A 310 -16.63 -15.50 22.45
C THR A 310 -16.54 -14.25 23.33
N ASP A 311 -17.03 -14.33 24.57
CA ASP A 311 -16.91 -13.24 25.54
C ASP A 311 -15.44 -12.90 25.80
N ARG A 312 -14.57 -13.92 25.81
CA ARG A 312 -13.12 -13.80 25.87
C ARG A 312 -12.54 -12.99 24.71
N ASP A 313 -12.96 -13.27 23.46
CA ASP A 313 -12.49 -12.52 22.29
C ASP A 313 -12.88 -11.04 22.35
N LEU A 314 -14.09 -10.77 22.84
CA LEU A 314 -14.62 -9.42 22.97
C LEU A 314 -13.90 -8.64 24.07
N LEU A 315 -13.67 -9.25 25.23
CA LEU A 315 -12.90 -8.65 26.32
C LEU A 315 -11.46 -8.36 25.91
N ALA A 316 -10.79 -9.30 25.24
CA ALA A 316 -9.44 -9.07 24.75
C ALA A 316 -9.40 -7.91 23.73
N ALA A 317 -10.39 -7.83 22.85
CA ALA A 317 -10.46 -6.79 21.84
C ALA A 317 -10.70 -5.39 22.44
N ILE A 318 -11.64 -5.28 23.37
CA ILE A 318 -11.97 -3.98 23.99
C ILE A 318 -10.90 -3.53 24.99
N CYS A 319 -10.32 -4.43 25.79
CA CYS A 319 -9.32 -4.02 26.78
C CYS A 319 -8.06 -3.48 26.11
N GLU A 320 -7.63 -4.05 24.97
CA GLU A 320 -6.51 -3.48 24.20
C GLU A 320 -6.88 -2.20 23.44
N ALA A 321 -8.16 -1.99 23.14
CA ALA A 321 -8.62 -0.77 22.49
C ALA A 321 -8.71 0.41 23.48
N GLU A 322 -9.07 0.13 24.73
CA GLU A 322 -9.39 1.15 25.74
C GLU A 322 -8.28 1.38 26.76
N ALA A 323 -7.51 0.35 27.13
CA ALA A 323 -6.57 0.47 28.25
C ALA A 323 -5.29 1.26 27.94
N GLY A 324 -5.13 1.87 26.75
CA GLY A 324 -3.95 2.64 26.38
C GLY A 324 -2.61 1.95 26.74
N ASP A 325 -1.66 2.72 27.28
CA ASP A 325 -0.33 2.22 27.73
C ASP A 325 -0.32 1.70 29.19
N GLN A 326 -1.49 1.30 29.72
CA GLN A 326 -1.64 0.91 31.12
C GLN A 326 -1.01 -0.45 31.46
N GLY A 327 -0.66 -1.24 30.44
CA GLY A 327 -0.12 -2.58 30.61
C GLY A 327 -1.18 -3.58 31.06
N LEU A 328 -0.72 -4.77 31.49
CA LEU A 328 -1.59 -5.92 31.77
C LEU A 328 -2.66 -5.61 32.84
N ILE A 329 -2.25 -5.08 33.99
CA ILE A 329 -3.14 -4.72 35.11
C ILE A 329 -4.23 -3.71 34.67
N GLY A 330 -3.88 -2.74 33.82
CA GLY A 330 -4.86 -1.77 33.31
C GLY A 330 -5.86 -2.41 32.35
N MET A 331 -5.40 -3.35 31.51
CA MET A 331 -6.29 -4.13 30.65
C MET A 331 -7.25 -5.00 31.46
N GLU A 332 -6.78 -5.61 32.56
CA GLU A 332 -7.62 -6.37 33.50
C GLU A 332 -8.65 -5.46 34.18
N ALA A 333 -8.23 -4.29 34.66
CA ALA A 333 -9.11 -3.31 35.30
C ALA A 333 -10.22 -2.85 34.35
N VAL A 334 -9.88 -2.54 33.10
CA VAL A 334 -10.85 -2.19 32.06
C VAL A 334 -11.83 -3.35 31.85
N ALA A 335 -11.34 -4.56 31.58
CA ALA A 335 -12.18 -5.74 31.35
C ALA A 335 -13.14 -6.01 32.52
N LEU A 336 -12.65 -5.89 33.75
CA LEU A 336 -13.43 -6.09 34.96
C LEU A 336 -14.51 -5.03 35.15
N CYS A 337 -14.24 -3.76 34.81
CA CYS A 337 -15.28 -2.72 34.77
C CYS A 337 -16.44 -3.08 33.84
N ILE A 338 -16.15 -3.62 32.66
CA ILE A 338 -17.17 -4.02 31.68
C ILE A 338 -17.98 -5.19 32.24
N LEU A 339 -17.31 -6.19 32.80
CA LEU A 339 -17.97 -7.34 33.41
C LEU A 339 -18.84 -6.94 34.60
N ASN A 340 -18.41 -6.01 35.43
CA ASN A 340 -19.18 -5.51 36.57
C ASN A 340 -20.52 -4.90 36.15
N ARG A 341 -20.61 -4.28 34.96
CA ARG A 341 -21.87 -3.78 34.43
C ARG A 341 -22.90 -4.88 34.17
N THR A 342 -22.46 -6.08 33.77
CA THR A 342 -23.35 -7.22 33.48
C THR A 342 -24.10 -7.77 34.70
N ILE A 343 -23.68 -7.36 35.90
CA ILE A 343 -24.24 -7.76 37.19
C ILE A 343 -24.74 -6.56 38.00
N ASP A 344 -24.93 -5.41 37.36
CA ASP A 344 -25.40 -4.19 38.01
C ASP A 344 -26.81 -4.42 38.62
N PRO A 345 -26.98 -4.21 39.94
CA PRO A 345 -28.24 -4.49 40.61
C PRO A 345 -29.36 -3.52 40.21
N ALA A 346 -29.02 -2.30 39.81
CA ALA A 346 -29.98 -1.31 39.30
C ALA A 346 -30.45 -1.63 37.87
N ARG A 347 -29.82 -2.61 37.21
CA ARG A 347 -30.10 -3.04 35.83
C ARG A 347 -29.98 -1.89 34.83
N GLU A 348 -29.12 -0.91 35.16
CA GLU A 348 -28.81 0.21 34.27
C GLU A 348 -28.22 -0.31 32.95
N PHE A 349 -27.41 -1.36 33.06
CA PHE A 349 -26.73 -2.01 31.96
C PHE A 349 -27.37 -3.35 31.55
N PRO A 350 -27.17 -3.78 30.30
CA PRO A 350 -27.50 -5.14 29.89
C PRO A 350 -26.79 -6.20 30.74
N SER A 351 -27.40 -7.37 30.86
CA SER A 351 -26.87 -8.51 31.61
C SER A 351 -25.90 -9.39 30.81
N ASP A 352 -25.75 -9.12 29.50
CA ASP A 352 -24.84 -9.82 28.59
C ASP A 352 -23.70 -8.89 28.17
N LEU A 353 -22.47 -9.39 28.26
CA LEU A 353 -21.25 -8.63 27.94
C LEU A 353 -21.30 -7.96 26.56
N ARG A 354 -21.79 -8.66 25.53
CA ARG A 354 -21.82 -8.13 24.16
C ARG A 354 -22.76 -6.95 24.08
N MET A 355 -23.90 -7.03 24.76
CA MET A 355 -24.83 -5.91 24.81
C MET A 355 -24.23 -4.74 25.59
N VAL A 356 -23.57 -4.98 26.74
CA VAL A 356 -22.89 -3.93 27.50
C VAL A 356 -21.88 -3.18 26.63
N LEU A 357 -21.05 -3.90 25.87
CA LEU A 357 -20.02 -3.29 25.03
C LEU A 357 -20.57 -2.38 23.95
N TYR A 358 -21.74 -2.71 23.42
CA TYR A 358 -22.38 -1.96 22.35
C TYR A 358 -23.46 -1.02 22.87
N GLU A 359 -23.70 -0.97 24.17
CA GLU A 359 -24.75 -0.15 24.75
C GLU A 359 -24.52 1.33 24.43
N GLN A 360 -25.62 1.98 24.08
CA GLN A 360 -25.68 3.41 23.90
C GLN A 360 -26.93 3.92 24.59
N GLY A 361 -26.88 5.15 25.08
CA GLY A 361 -28.07 5.84 25.57
C GLY A 361 -29.17 5.87 24.50
N ASP A 362 -30.41 6.11 24.92
CA ASP A 362 -31.54 6.19 23.99
C ASP A 362 -31.19 7.20 22.87
N PRO A 363 -31.12 6.79 21.60
CA PRO A 363 -30.67 7.65 20.51
C PRO A 363 -31.55 8.89 20.29
N LYS A 364 -32.76 8.92 20.88
CA LYS A 364 -33.65 10.08 20.89
C LYS A 364 -33.31 11.10 21.98
N LEU A 365 -32.59 10.69 23.03
CA LEU A 365 -32.26 11.50 24.21
C LEU A 365 -30.74 11.73 24.36
N TYR A 366 -29.93 10.73 23.99
CA TYR A 366 -28.48 10.68 24.14
C TYR A 366 -27.85 10.02 22.91
N LYS A 367 -26.88 10.68 22.28
CA LYS A 367 -26.37 10.28 20.96
C LYS A 367 -25.04 9.52 20.97
N TYR A 368 -24.38 9.46 22.12
CA TYR A 368 -23.00 8.96 22.22
C TYR A 368 -22.98 7.58 22.88
N PRO A 369 -22.27 6.60 22.28
CA PRO A 369 -22.09 5.30 22.89
C PRO A 369 -21.12 5.46 24.07
N GLN A 370 -21.20 4.54 25.02
CA GLN A 370 -20.30 4.58 26.15
C GLN A 370 -18.83 4.32 25.75
N TYR A 371 -18.61 3.60 24.64
CA TYR A 371 -17.30 3.20 24.16
C TYR A 371 -17.03 3.70 22.74
N SER A 372 -16.11 4.66 22.60
CA SER A 372 -15.64 5.19 21.31
C SER A 372 -15.11 4.11 20.34
N PRO A 373 -14.34 3.09 20.81
CA PRO A 373 -13.78 2.03 19.97
C PRO A 373 -14.77 1.23 19.13
N VAL A 374 -16.04 1.19 19.57
CA VAL A 374 -17.10 0.54 18.81
C VAL A 374 -17.31 1.25 17.48
N ARG A 375 -17.27 2.59 17.46
CA ARG A 375 -17.59 3.42 16.28
C ARG A 375 -16.37 3.90 15.51
N ASP A 376 -15.24 4.15 16.19
CA ASP A 376 -14.02 4.65 15.53
C ASP A 376 -13.23 3.54 14.79
N GLY A 377 -13.67 2.29 14.92
CA GLY A 377 -13.08 1.12 14.26
C GLY A 377 -11.94 0.46 15.04
N ALA A 378 -11.54 0.99 16.20
CA ALA A 378 -10.50 0.39 17.03
C ALA A 378 -10.88 -1.02 17.50
N LEU A 379 -12.14 -1.22 17.92
CA LEU A 379 -12.66 -2.55 18.28
C LEU A 379 -12.71 -3.48 17.06
N LEU A 380 -13.25 -3.00 15.93
CA LEU A 380 -13.33 -3.78 14.68
C LEU A 380 -11.95 -4.28 14.23
N LYS A 381 -10.92 -3.45 14.36
CA LYS A 381 -9.54 -3.81 14.05
C LYS A 381 -9.07 -5.04 14.86
N ARG A 382 -9.38 -5.10 16.16
CA ARG A 382 -9.00 -6.24 17.03
C ARG A 382 -9.86 -7.46 16.76
N LEU A 383 -11.16 -7.29 16.51
CA LEU A 383 -12.04 -8.40 16.12
C LEU A 383 -11.60 -9.08 14.81
N ASN A 384 -10.95 -8.33 13.92
CA ASN A 384 -10.31 -8.83 12.69
C ASN A 384 -8.89 -9.39 12.91
N GLY A 385 -8.42 -9.48 14.15
CA GLY A 385 -7.15 -10.10 14.52
C GLY A 385 -5.93 -9.16 14.55
N SER A 386 -6.12 -7.85 14.37
CA SER A 386 -5.02 -6.88 14.42
C SER A 386 -4.88 -6.28 15.82
N PHE A 387 -4.03 -6.94 16.62
CA PHE A 387 -3.66 -6.55 17.99
C PHE A 387 -2.26 -5.93 18.01
N TYR A 388 -1.99 -5.04 18.96
CA TYR A 388 -0.64 -4.58 19.28
C TYR A 388 0.11 -5.60 20.15
N ASN A 389 -0.56 -6.15 21.17
CA ASN A 389 -0.08 -7.22 22.02
C ASN A 389 -1.20 -8.21 22.33
N ARG A 390 -1.47 -9.10 21.36
CA ARG A 390 -2.52 -10.11 21.46
C ARG A 390 -2.39 -10.96 22.72
N THR A 391 -1.19 -11.40 23.04
CA THR A 391 -0.95 -12.28 24.20
C THR A 391 -1.37 -11.63 25.50
N LYS A 392 -0.95 -10.38 25.74
CA LYS A 392 -1.36 -9.65 26.97
C LYS A 392 -2.85 -9.35 27.00
N ALA A 393 -3.46 -8.99 25.87
CA ALA A 393 -4.89 -8.71 25.80
C ALA A 393 -5.74 -9.93 26.18
N TYR A 394 -5.37 -11.10 25.67
CA TYR A 394 -6.06 -12.35 26.00
C TYR A 394 -5.75 -12.82 27.42
N GLN A 395 -4.53 -12.62 27.91
CA GLN A 395 -4.19 -12.87 29.31
C GLN A 395 -5.07 -12.03 30.25
N ALA A 396 -5.17 -10.72 30.00
CA ALA A 396 -6.02 -9.83 30.79
C ALA A 396 -7.49 -10.25 30.78
N ALA A 397 -8.00 -10.68 29.62
CA ALA A 397 -9.37 -11.15 29.49
C ALA A 397 -9.61 -12.42 30.32
N ASP A 398 -8.66 -13.37 30.30
CA ASP A 398 -8.74 -14.61 31.07
C ASP A 398 -8.71 -14.34 32.58
N GLU A 399 -7.77 -13.52 33.04
CA GLU A 399 -7.62 -13.16 34.46
C GLU A 399 -8.86 -12.40 34.97
N ALA A 400 -9.37 -11.43 34.20
CA ALA A 400 -10.59 -10.70 34.55
C ALA A 400 -11.84 -11.61 34.60
N LEU A 401 -11.97 -12.54 33.64
CA LEU A 401 -13.06 -13.52 33.63
C LEU A 401 -12.98 -14.45 34.85
N GLU A 402 -11.78 -14.90 35.24
CA GLU A 402 -11.61 -15.73 36.43
C GLU A 402 -12.03 -14.98 37.70
N ILE A 403 -11.55 -13.74 37.89
CA ILE A 403 -11.92 -12.88 39.03
C ILE A 403 -13.43 -12.68 39.06
N PHE A 404 -14.03 -12.31 37.94
CA PHE A 404 -15.46 -12.08 37.82
C PHE A 404 -16.30 -13.33 38.10
N ASN A 405 -15.93 -14.48 37.52
CA ASN A 405 -16.65 -15.73 37.71
C ASN A 405 -16.58 -16.21 39.17
N ASN A 406 -15.43 -16.03 39.83
CA ASN A 406 -15.28 -16.31 41.25
C ASN A 406 -16.20 -15.44 42.11
N TYR A 407 -16.35 -14.15 41.77
CA TYR A 407 -17.31 -13.28 42.43
C TYR A 407 -18.76 -13.71 42.17
N VAL A 408 -19.14 -13.96 40.91
CA VAL A 408 -20.51 -14.34 40.55
C VAL A 408 -20.93 -15.65 41.24
N LYS A 409 -20.04 -16.66 41.24
CA LYS A 409 -20.33 -18.00 41.74
C LYS A 409 -20.18 -18.12 43.25
N TYR A 410 -19.16 -17.49 43.84
CA TYR A 410 -18.76 -17.72 45.24
C TYR A 410 -18.77 -16.47 46.11
N LYS A 411 -19.12 -15.29 45.56
CA LYS A 411 -19.05 -14.00 46.25
C LYS A 411 -17.65 -13.68 46.79
N LYS A 412 -16.60 -14.26 46.17
CA LYS A 412 -15.21 -13.89 46.47
C LYS A 412 -14.97 -12.44 46.04
N PRO A 413 -14.38 -11.57 46.87
CA PRO A 413 -14.08 -10.20 46.48
C PRO A 413 -13.23 -10.13 45.22
N ARG A 414 -13.51 -9.17 44.34
CA ARG A 414 -12.76 -8.96 43.09
C ARG A 414 -11.47 -8.21 43.41
N THR A 415 -10.42 -8.95 43.71
CA THR A 415 -9.11 -8.36 44.03
C THR A 415 -8.25 -8.25 42.77
N LEU A 416 -7.64 -7.08 42.55
CA LEU A 416 -6.77 -6.81 41.41
C LEU A 416 -5.43 -6.24 41.89
N LYS A 417 -4.32 -6.76 41.38
CA LYS A 417 -2.99 -6.30 41.78
C LYS A 417 -2.80 -4.83 41.40
N GLY A 418 -2.30 -4.02 42.34
CA GLY A 418 -2.11 -2.58 42.13
C GLY A 418 -3.35 -1.72 42.44
N PHE A 419 -4.45 -2.34 42.88
CA PHE A 419 -5.62 -1.64 43.41
C PHE A 419 -5.73 -1.91 44.92
N ASP A 420 -5.55 -0.88 45.74
CA ASP A 420 -5.73 -0.97 47.19
C ASP A 420 -7.21 -0.82 47.56
N ARG A 421 -7.99 -1.85 47.21
CA ARG A 421 -9.44 -1.88 47.43
C ARG A 421 -9.88 -3.29 47.81
N LYS A 422 -10.79 -3.39 48.77
CA LYS A 422 -11.34 -4.68 49.24
C LYS A 422 -12.09 -5.44 48.14
N ASP A 423 -12.81 -4.74 47.27
CA ASP A 423 -13.55 -5.31 46.15
C ASP A 423 -13.60 -4.32 44.98
N PHE A 424 -13.11 -4.74 43.81
CA PHE A 424 -13.13 -3.96 42.57
C PHE A 424 -14.55 -3.97 41.97
N ASN A 425 -15.38 -3.05 42.43
CA ASN A 425 -16.77 -2.88 41.98
C ASN A 425 -16.95 -1.68 41.03
N PHE A 426 -15.86 -1.11 40.50
CA PHE A 426 -15.93 -0.01 39.55
C PHE A 426 -16.73 -0.42 38.31
N LYS A 427 -17.59 0.50 37.84
CA LYS A 427 -18.37 0.33 36.62
C LYS A 427 -17.82 1.20 35.50
N TYR A 428 -17.20 2.32 35.78
CA TYR A 428 -16.76 3.28 34.77
C TYR A 428 -15.25 3.48 34.78
N PHE A 429 -14.72 3.87 33.64
CA PHE A 429 -13.34 4.30 33.50
C PHE A 429 -13.23 5.35 32.39
N MET A 430 -12.25 6.24 32.50
CA MET A 430 -11.83 7.15 31.44
C MET A 430 -10.45 7.71 31.77
N MET A 431 -9.81 8.39 30.81
CA MET A 431 -8.59 9.15 31.11
C MET A 431 -8.85 10.16 32.24
N GLU A 432 -7.89 10.30 33.15
CA GLU A 432 -7.98 11.23 34.29
C GLU A 432 -8.33 12.64 33.84
N SER A 433 -7.70 13.11 32.76
CA SER A 433 -7.99 14.43 32.19
C SER A 433 -9.45 14.61 31.78
N SER A 434 -10.09 13.54 31.31
CA SER A 434 -11.51 13.55 30.91
C SER A 434 -12.44 13.44 32.10
N PHE A 435 -12.03 12.72 33.15
CA PHE A 435 -12.80 12.55 34.38
C PHE A 435 -13.07 13.88 35.07
N TRP A 436 -12.03 14.72 35.22
CA TRP A 436 -12.17 16.03 35.86
C TRP A 436 -13.00 17.06 35.07
N GLN A 437 -13.37 16.73 33.83
CA GLN A 437 -14.25 17.55 33.00
C GLN A 437 -15.72 17.12 33.07
N GLN A 438 -16.03 16.00 33.74
CA GLN A 438 -17.39 15.51 33.83
C GLN A 438 -18.19 16.31 34.88
N PRO A 439 -19.51 16.46 34.68
CA PRO A 439 -20.40 17.14 35.63
C PRO A 439 -20.72 16.22 36.84
N LEU A 440 -19.69 15.80 37.57
CA LEU A 440 -19.78 14.89 38.72
C LEU A 440 -19.57 15.62 40.05
N ASP A 441 -20.21 15.13 41.11
CA ASP A 441 -19.82 15.48 42.47
C ASP A 441 -18.60 14.66 42.89
N PHE A 442 -17.41 15.22 42.63
CA PHE A 442 -16.14 14.57 42.92
C PHE A 442 -15.92 14.23 44.40
N LYS A 443 -16.68 14.82 45.34
CA LYS A 443 -16.58 14.48 46.77
C LYS A 443 -17.36 13.21 47.11
N ARG A 444 -18.38 12.88 46.32
CA ARG A 444 -19.27 11.74 46.55
C ARG A 444 -18.92 10.55 45.66
N VAL A 445 -18.34 10.80 44.49
CA VAL A 445 -17.87 9.75 43.59
C VAL A 445 -16.72 8.96 44.22
N ASP A 446 -16.99 7.68 44.43
CA ASP A 446 -16.01 6.68 44.81
C ASP A 446 -15.19 6.26 43.58
N LYS A 447 -13.89 6.57 43.63
CA LYS A 447 -12.96 6.55 42.51
C LYS A 447 -11.58 6.09 42.90
N PHE A 448 -10.83 5.59 41.93
CA PHE A 448 -9.44 5.19 42.06
C PHE A 448 -8.67 5.52 40.79
N LEU A 449 -7.56 6.25 40.93
CA LEU A 449 -6.66 6.55 39.83
C LEU A 449 -5.62 5.45 39.71
N TYR A 450 -5.58 4.78 38.56
CA TYR A 450 -4.49 3.88 38.19
C TYR A 450 -3.77 4.44 36.97
N LYS A 451 -2.52 4.87 37.19
CA LYS A 451 -1.71 5.68 36.29
C LYS A 451 -2.50 6.87 35.73
N ASP A 452 -2.98 6.82 34.48
CA ASP A 452 -3.72 7.90 33.81
C ASP A 452 -5.21 7.60 33.60
N HIS A 453 -5.71 6.47 34.13
CA HIS A 453 -7.12 6.09 34.05
C HIS A 453 -7.79 6.22 35.42
N MET A 454 -8.86 7.03 35.47
CA MET A 454 -9.74 7.11 36.62
C MET A 454 -10.82 6.04 36.51
N PHE A 455 -10.91 5.17 37.50
CA PHE A 455 -11.96 4.16 37.67
C PHE A 455 -12.96 4.64 38.72
N PHE A 456 -14.26 4.47 38.50
CA PHE A 456 -15.29 4.96 39.44
C PHE A 456 -16.58 4.14 39.39
N VAL A 457 -17.36 4.18 40.47
CA VAL A 457 -18.49 3.24 40.67
C VAL A 457 -19.81 3.74 40.05
N ASP A 458 -20.07 5.04 40.05
CA ASP A 458 -21.34 5.66 39.66
C ASP A 458 -21.19 7.11 39.14
N TRP A 459 -22.19 7.61 38.43
CA TRP A 459 -22.27 9.01 37.96
C TRP A 459 -23.09 9.83 38.96
N VAL A 460 -22.48 10.22 40.09
CA VAL A 460 -23.13 10.98 41.18
C VAL A 460 -22.84 12.47 41.09
#